data_AF-A0A812WSG8-F1
#
_entry.id   AF-A0A812WSG8-F1
#
_cell.length_a   1.000
_cell.length_b   1.000
_cell.length_c   1.000
_cell.angle_alpha   90.00
_cell.angle_beta   90.00
_cell.angle_gamma   90.00
#
_symmetry.space_group_name_H-M   'P 1'
#
loop_
_entity.id
_entity.type
_entity.pdbx_description
1 polymer ?
#
loop_
_entity_poly.entity_id
_entity_poly.type
_entity_poly.pdbx_seq_one_letter_code
_entity_poly.pdbx_strand_id
1 'polypeptide(L)'
;MVYAQSNAGKDAKDTRLLHMASARAVQHMPDILRIAQASQDFITRAFSAAFEHVPATLLWLRQGTSSDFHALDGQRRLYSINLLNGIVLLDGYPPRLLPHTVTEHPLFQRSFGEAAFEVSLDACGTFCTSRPVDGYFYKFKEVSGSLLITEMHEGRSLRLLEPKSFGSFPQRLVDLHSHWEDQETAAIVFRPVHFRRKEIHFIQTRDEECCQIPEHLMERNVDNLLQHPDVVYQLVGLKAQVVDVLSKFEHPDSEDFIHAYARRGDENAPVEKLDLPRVNMAFSFEGGTWLSRDYRGYQLAKVQKLSDTLVDFDGYLVLERSDPNDLTVPAYKIILQDAEVKLGKPLSLNIDFGSGSKNDTVCFDVHERFGHLQAESVQSRLLLANLFAGTGCDVPDPRLGVTGMEFALDLVRQCWVNRPLTQKEHLRC
;
A
#
# COMPACT_ATOMS: atom_id res chain seq x y z
N MET A 1 27.15 30.21 1.84
CA MET A 1 27.05 29.63 3.19
C MET A 1 26.20 28.38 3.05
N VAL A 2 26.84 27.21 3.03
CA VAL A 2 26.16 25.92 2.96
C VAL A 2 26.12 25.37 4.37
N TYR A 3 24.92 25.08 4.85
CA TYR A 3 24.65 24.42 6.14
C TYR A 3 25.45 23.11 6.20
N ALA A 4 26.46 23.06 7.07
CA ALA A 4 27.20 21.84 7.39
C ALA A 4 27.07 21.62 8.90
N GLN A 5 25.93 21.07 9.30
CA GLN A 5 25.85 20.27 10.52
C GLN A 5 25.44 18.86 10.11
N SER A 6 26.38 18.14 9.49
CA SER A 6 26.33 16.69 9.48
C SER A 6 26.66 16.21 10.88
N ASN A 7 25.71 15.56 11.53
CA ASN A 7 26.00 14.58 12.57
C ASN A 7 26.83 13.46 11.93
N ALA A 8 28.16 13.60 11.94
CA ALA A 8 29.08 12.58 11.44
C ALA A 8 30.25 12.43 12.42
N GLY A 9 30.60 11.17 12.68
CA GLY A 9 31.70 10.77 13.55
C GLY A 9 33.00 11.50 13.21
N LYS A 10 33.75 11.82 14.26
CA LYS A 10 34.99 12.59 14.23
C LYS A 10 36.05 11.95 13.31
N ASP A 11 36.26 12.54 12.14
CA ASP A 11 37.49 12.39 11.35
C ASP A 11 38.27 13.71 11.30
N ALA A 12 39.58 13.65 11.57
CA ALA A 12 40.47 14.81 11.74
C ALA A 12 40.69 15.65 10.44
N LYS A 13 40.22 15.17 9.29
CA LYS A 13 40.30 15.91 8.00
C LYS A 13 39.22 17.00 7.89
N ASP A 14 38.03 16.79 8.46
CA ASP A 14 36.94 17.76 8.40
C ASP A 14 37.22 19.00 9.24
N THR A 15 37.96 18.85 10.34
CA THR A 15 38.26 19.94 11.27
C THR A 15 39.10 21.04 10.60
N ARG A 16 40.05 20.67 9.72
CA ARG A 16 40.91 21.63 9.01
C ARG A 16 40.14 22.41 7.93
N LEU A 17 39.23 21.76 7.22
CA LEU A 17 38.34 22.40 6.24
C LEU A 17 37.36 23.37 6.92
N LEU A 18 36.78 22.96 8.05
CA LEU A 18 35.95 23.83 8.91
C LEU A 18 36.73 25.05 9.42
N HIS A 19 37.98 24.87 9.86
CA HIS A 19 38.82 26.01 10.28
C HIS A 19 39.13 26.98 9.14
N MET A 20 39.39 26.49 7.93
CA MET A 20 39.64 27.34 6.75
C MET A 20 38.38 28.06 6.28
N ALA A 21 37.23 27.39 6.29
CA ALA A 21 35.94 28.00 5.97
C ALA A 21 35.57 29.11 6.98
N SER A 22 35.77 28.85 8.27
CA SER A 22 35.54 29.82 9.35
C SER A 22 36.48 31.02 9.25
N ALA A 23 37.78 30.83 8.96
CA ALA A 23 38.74 31.92 8.79
C ALA A 23 38.37 32.83 7.60
N ARG A 24 37.92 32.22 6.49
CA ARG A 24 37.47 32.96 5.30
C ARG A 24 36.15 33.70 5.54
N ALA A 25 35.23 33.10 6.30
CA ALA A 25 33.98 33.77 6.71
C ALA A 25 34.25 35.01 7.56
N VAL A 26 35.17 34.93 8.53
CA VAL A 26 35.59 36.07 9.36
C VAL A 26 36.18 37.21 8.51
N GLN A 27 37.00 36.88 7.51
CA GLN A 27 37.65 37.88 6.65
C GLN A 27 36.65 38.70 5.82
N HIS A 28 35.57 38.08 5.33
CA HIS A 28 34.54 38.75 4.52
C HIS A 28 33.35 39.27 5.34
N MET A 29 33.36 39.07 6.66
CA MET A 29 32.25 39.42 7.54
C MET A 29 31.87 40.92 7.50
N PRO A 30 32.82 41.88 7.47
CA PRO A 30 32.46 43.30 7.40
C PRO A 30 31.64 43.66 6.15
N ASP A 31 31.99 43.06 5.00
CA ASP A 31 31.27 43.28 3.75
C ASP A 31 29.88 42.65 3.78
N ILE A 32 29.76 41.43 4.30
CA ILE A 32 28.49 40.72 4.46
C ILE A 32 27.56 41.50 5.40
N LEU A 33 28.07 42.01 6.52
CA LEU A 33 27.29 42.81 7.47
C LEU A 33 26.80 44.12 6.85
N ARG A 34 27.64 44.78 6.03
CA ARG A 34 27.26 45.99 5.31
C ARG A 34 26.13 45.72 4.31
N ILE A 35 26.19 44.60 3.59
CA ILE A 35 25.13 44.18 2.66
C ILE A 35 23.85 43.83 3.42
N ALA A 36 23.95 43.06 4.50
CA ALA A 36 22.82 42.66 5.33
C ALA A 36 22.09 43.85 5.96
N GLN A 37 22.82 44.85 6.45
CA GLN A 37 22.22 46.08 6.98
C GLN A 37 21.55 46.93 5.90
N ALA A 38 22.03 46.88 4.66
CA ALA A 38 21.47 47.63 3.55
C ALA A 38 20.28 46.93 2.87
N SER A 39 20.10 45.61 3.08
CA SER A 39 19.10 44.80 2.36
C SER A 39 18.39 43.79 3.27
N GLN A 40 17.14 44.08 3.57
CA GLN A 40 16.21 43.18 4.28
C GLN A 40 15.97 41.89 3.48
N ASP A 41 15.92 42.01 2.15
CA ASP A 41 15.73 40.89 1.23
C ASP A 41 16.92 39.92 1.26
N PHE A 42 18.15 40.41 1.42
CA PHE A 42 19.32 39.54 1.54
C PHE A 42 19.22 38.61 2.75
N ILE A 43 18.86 39.16 3.93
CA ILE A 43 18.74 38.38 5.16
C ILE A 43 17.55 37.41 5.05
N THR A 44 16.43 37.88 4.50
CA THR A 44 15.25 37.04 4.28
C THR A 44 15.59 35.86 3.38
N ARG A 45 16.28 36.08 2.25
CA ARG A 45 16.74 34.99 1.37
C ARG A 45 17.74 34.05 2.05
N ALA A 46 18.66 34.58 2.86
CA ALA A 46 19.60 33.76 3.63
C ALA A 46 18.86 32.86 4.64
N PHE A 47 17.84 33.39 5.33
CA PHE A 47 16.98 32.61 6.21
C PHE A 47 16.14 31.59 5.43
N SER A 48 15.61 31.99 4.27
CA SER A 48 14.81 31.11 3.39
C SER A 48 15.58 29.90 2.84
N ALA A 49 16.91 29.90 2.92
CA ALA A 49 17.70 28.71 2.59
C ALA A 49 17.50 27.57 3.63
N ALA A 50 17.17 27.91 4.87
CA ALA A 50 16.94 26.96 5.96
C ALA A 50 15.45 26.67 6.23
N PHE A 51 14.56 27.66 6.01
CA PHE A 51 13.12 27.53 6.27
C PHE A 51 12.30 27.99 5.06
N GLU A 52 11.26 27.25 4.68
CA GLU A 52 10.28 27.73 3.69
C GLU A 52 9.18 28.59 4.34
N HIS A 53 8.47 29.38 3.51
CA HIS A 53 7.41 30.33 3.93
C HIS A 53 7.84 31.41 4.93
N VAL A 54 9.03 31.97 4.75
CA VAL A 54 9.47 33.17 5.47
C VAL A 54 8.70 34.38 4.93
N PRO A 55 8.04 35.19 5.79
CA PRO A 55 7.35 36.38 5.32
C PRO A 55 8.32 37.35 4.63
N ALA A 56 8.02 37.74 3.39
CA ALA A 56 8.84 38.72 2.66
C ALA A 56 8.85 40.11 3.33
N THR A 57 7.91 40.35 4.24
CA THR A 57 7.73 41.61 4.98
C THR A 57 8.50 41.66 6.30
N LEU A 58 9.39 40.71 6.59
CA LEU A 58 10.18 40.71 7.82
C LEU A 58 11.10 41.93 7.90
N LEU A 59 11.09 42.58 9.06
CA LEU A 59 11.98 43.69 9.39
C LEU A 59 13.09 43.19 10.32
N TRP A 60 14.26 42.95 9.76
CA TRP A 60 15.44 42.47 10.47
C TRP A 60 16.14 43.61 11.21
N LEU A 61 16.29 43.41 12.51
CA LEU A 61 17.02 44.26 13.43
C LEU A 61 18.33 43.58 13.82
N ARG A 62 19.42 44.34 13.73
CA ARG A 62 20.74 43.88 14.15
C ARG A 62 20.90 44.07 15.66
N GLN A 63 21.43 43.07 16.36
CA GLN A 63 21.71 43.17 17.78
C GLN A 63 23.06 43.86 18.04
N GLY A 64 23.03 45.19 18.22
CA GLY A 64 24.23 45.97 18.52
C GLY A 64 25.32 45.82 17.44
N THR A 65 26.54 45.46 17.86
CA THR A 65 27.68 45.22 16.95
C THR A 65 27.86 43.75 16.57
N SER A 66 26.96 42.85 16.98
CA SER A 66 27.11 41.42 16.72
C SER A 66 26.80 41.07 15.25
N SER A 67 26.95 39.78 14.90
CA SER A 67 26.54 39.26 13.59
C SER A 67 25.13 38.67 13.61
N ASP A 68 24.36 38.98 14.66
CA ASP A 68 23.02 38.47 14.89
C ASP A 68 21.97 39.46 14.39
N PHE A 69 21.02 38.93 13.64
CA PHE A 69 19.84 39.62 13.16
C PHE A 69 18.60 38.89 13.65
N HIS A 70 17.58 39.63 14.03
CA HIS A 70 16.30 39.06 14.41
C HIS A 70 15.13 39.86 13.82
N ALA A 71 14.02 39.20 13.56
CA ALA A 71 12.78 39.81 13.11
C ALA A 71 11.59 39.17 13.82
N LEU A 72 10.50 39.94 13.94
CA LEU A 72 9.20 39.44 14.39
C LEU A 72 8.21 39.56 13.23
N ASP A 73 7.42 38.52 13.00
CA ASP A 73 6.28 38.62 12.09
C ASP A 73 5.03 39.20 12.78
N GLY A 74 3.94 39.34 12.02
CA GLY A 74 2.64 39.81 12.56
C GLY A 74 2.01 38.86 13.59
N GLN A 75 2.51 37.62 13.71
CA GLN A 75 2.07 36.61 14.67
C GLN A 75 3.01 36.52 15.89
N ARG A 76 4.00 37.43 15.99
CA ARG A 76 5.05 37.47 17.03
C ARG A 76 5.98 36.25 17.03
N ARG A 77 6.14 35.57 15.89
CA ARG A 77 7.18 34.55 15.72
C ARG A 77 8.54 35.22 15.57
N LEU A 78 9.53 34.70 16.29
CA LEU A 78 10.90 35.21 16.31
C LEU A 78 11.75 34.48 15.29
N TYR A 79 12.26 35.23 14.32
CA TYR A 79 13.21 34.76 13.33
C TYR A 79 14.57 35.28 13.73
N SER A 80 15.57 34.42 13.91
CA SER A 80 16.94 34.84 14.27
C SER A 80 17.96 34.18 13.36
N ILE A 81 18.95 34.94 12.91
CA ILE A 81 20.06 34.43 12.11
C ILE A 81 21.37 35.07 12.56
N ASN A 82 22.38 34.23 12.75
CA ASN A 82 23.76 34.66 12.94
C ASN A 82 24.52 34.43 11.64
N LEU A 83 24.90 35.53 10.98
CA LEU A 83 25.56 35.47 9.68
C LEU A 83 27.03 35.00 9.76
N LEU A 84 27.64 35.00 10.95
CA LEU A 84 29.04 34.60 11.13
C LEU A 84 29.18 33.08 11.16
N ASN A 85 28.31 32.39 11.91
CA ASN A 85 28.34 30.93 12.05
C ASN A 85 27.24 30.23 11.23
N GLY A 86 26.33 30.99 10.61
CA GLY A 86 25.22 30.46 9.81
C GLY A 86 24.11 29.82 10.63
N ILE A 87 24.07 30.01 11.95
CA ILE A 87 22.99 29.48 12.79
C ILE A 87 21.71 30.27 12.51
N VAL A 88 20.68 29.55 12.09
CA VAL A 88 19.33 30.08 11.87
C VAL A 88 18.40 29.46 12.90
N LEU A 89 17.58 30.27 13.56
CA LEU A 89 16.63 29.87 14.59
C LEU A 89 15.24 30.42 14.28
N LEU A 90 14.23 29.59 14.52
CA LEU A 90 12.82 30.00 14.57
C LEU A 90 12.33 29.79 16.01
N ASP A 91 11.80 30.85 16.62
CA ASP A 91 11.39 30.91 18.03
C ASP A 91 12.48 30.41 19.01
N GLY A 92 13.75 30.68 18.67
CA GLY A 92 14.91 30.30 19.47
C GLY A 92 15.41 28.87 19.24
N TYR A 93 14.80 28.10 18.33
CA TYR A 93 15.18 26.72 18.03
C TYR A 93 15.76 26.58 16.62
N PRO A 94 16.87 25.82 16.43
CA PRO A 94 17.37 25.51 15.09
C PRO A 94 16.45 24.50 14.37
N PRO A 95 16.55 24.36 13.05
CA PRO A 95 15.98 23.21 12.35
C PRO A 95 16.45 21.93 13.04
N ARG A 96 15.51 21.06 13.39
CA ARG A 96 15.81 19.81 14.10
C ARG A 96 15.10 18.64 13.43
N LEU A 97 15.60 17.44 13.68
CA LEU A 97 14.85 16.24 13.34
C LEU A 97 13.71 16.01 14.33
N LEU A 98 12.74 15.19 13.93
CA LEU A 98 11.73 14.69 14.84
C LEU A 98 12.39 13.91 16.00
N PRO A 99 11.88 14.06 17.23
CA PRO A 99 12.38 13.30 18.37
C PRO A 99 12.03 11.81 18.24
N HIS A 100 12.79 10.97 18.95
CA HIS A 100 12.57 9.52 19.02
C HIS A 100 11.16 9.14 19.44
N THR A 101 10.53 9.93 20.33
CA THR A 101 9.15 9.72 20.79
C THR A 101 8.13 9.75 19.65
N VAL A 102 8.38 10.55 18.61
CA VAL A 102 7.57 10.59 17.39
C VAL A 102 8.01 9.51 16.40
N THR A 103 9.31 9.41 16.12
CA THR A 103 9.81 8.52 15.07
C THR A 103 9.65 7.04 15.41
N GLU A 104 9.69 6.66 16.70
CA GLU A 104 9.47 5.28 17.15
C GLU A 104 7.99 4.97 17.40
N HIS A 105 7.10 5.96 17.28
CA HIS A 105 5.68 5.75 17.46
C HIS A 105 5.14 4.80 16.38
N PRO A 106 4.32 3.78 16.72
CA PRO A 106 3.83 2.78 15.76
C PRO A 106 3.12 3.39 14.54
N LEU A 107 2.30 4.43 14.75
CA LEU A 107 1.61 5.14 13.67
C LEU A 107 2.58 5.82 12.69
N PHE A 108 3.69 6.37 13.20
CA PHE A 108 4.74 6.98 12.38
C PHE A 108 5.49 5.91 11.61
N GLN A 109 6.02 4.90 12.30
CA GLN A 109 6.75 3.79 11.68
C GLN A 109 5.95 3.11 10.57
N ARG A 110 4.67 2.87 10.81
CA ARG A 110 3.78 2.27 9.81
C ARG A 110 3.68 3.12 8.53
N SER A 111 3.42 4.42 8.66
CA SER A 111 3.03 5.25 7.50
C SER A 111 4.23 5.96 6.86
N PHE A 112 5.27 6.24 7.64
CA PHE A 112 6.44 7.03 7.26
C PHE A 112 7.74 6.21 7.25
N GLY A 113 7.78 5.03 7.89
CA GLY A 113 8.97 4.19 7.97
C GLY A 113 10.16 4.93 8.57
N GLU A 114 11.27 4.92 7.84
CA GLU A 114 12.53 5.59 8.22
C GLU A 114 12.62 7.05 7.72
N ALA A 115 11.51 7.66 7.30
CA ALA A 115 11.53 9.03 6.79
C ALA A 115 12.01 10.01 7.87
N ALA A 116 13.02 10.81 7.52
CA ALA A 116 13.55 11.88 8.35
C ALA A 116 12.97 13.22 7.89
N PHE A 117 12.35 13.94 8.83
CA PHE A 117 11.81 15.27 8.59
C PHE A 117 12.61 16.32 9.36
N GLU A 118 13.05 17.36 8.66
CA GLU A 118 13.44 18.61 9.29
C GLU A 118 12.19 19.35 9.74
N VAL A 119 12.11 19.70 11.02
CA VAL A 119 10.95 20.29 11.66
C VAL A 119 11.30 21.50 12.51
N SER A 120 10.33 22.41 12.63
CA SER A 120 10.30 23.51 13.58
C SER A 120 9.17 23.32 14.59
N LEU A 121 9.34 23.81 15.81
CA LEU A 121 8.27 23.79 16.82
C LEU A 121 7.41 25.05 16.69
N ASP A 122 6.09 24.91 16.71
CA ASP A 122 5.19 26.04 16.85
C ASP A 122 4.95 26.43 18.33
N ALA A 123 4.30 27.57 18.56
CA ALA A 123 3.98 28.06 19.90
C ALA A 123 3.09 27.12 20.73
N CYS A 124 2.44 26.13 20.10
CA CYS A 124 1.59 25.14 20.74
C CYS A 124 2.31 23.80 20.99
N GLY A 125 3.62 23.72 20.71
CA GLY A 125 4.40 22.49 20.88
C GLY A 125 4.21 21.48 19.74
N THR A 126 3.70 21.90 18.58
CA THR A 126 3.52 21.04 17.40
C THR A 126 4.76 21.12 16.51
N PHE A 127 5.30 19.97 16.12
CA PHE A 127 6.38 19.91 15.14
C PHE A 127 5.79 20.08 13.73
N CYS A 128 6.26 21.08 12.99
CA CYS A 128 5.86 21.34 11.61
C CYS A 128 7.06 21.10 10.70
N THR A 129 6.88 20.40 9.57
CA THR A 129 7.96 20.22 8.60
C THR A 129 8.42 21.56 8.05
N SER A 130 9.74 21.74 7.96
CA SER A 130 10.36 22.96 7.46
C SER A 130 10.35 23.04 5.93
N ARG A 131 10.14 21.89 5.26
CA ARG A 131 10.04 21.74 3.81
C ARG A 131 8.90 20.77 3.45
N PRO A 132 8.28 20.93 2.28
CA PRO A 132 7.26 20.02 1.79
C PRO A 132 7.92 18.74 1.25
N VAL A 133 7.17 17.65 1.32
CA VAL A 133 7.48 16.41 0.60
C VAL A 133 6.40 16.23 -0.45
N ASP A 134 6.78 16.25 -1.72
CA ASP A 134 5.86 16.16 -2.87
C ASP A 134 4.74 17.24 -2.84
N GLY A 135 5.05 18.43 -2.30
CA GLY A 135 4.10 19.54 -2.15
C GLY A 135 3.28 19.52 -0.85
N TYR A 136 3.49 18.55 0.04
CA TYR A 136 2.75 18.39 1.29
C TYR A 136 3.59 18.76 2.51
N PHE A 137 3.01 19.51 3.44
CA PHE A 137 3.59 19.75 4.77
C PHE A 137 2.98 18.81 5.80
N TYR A 138 3.73 18.48 6.84
CA TYR A 138 3.26 17.63 7.93
C TYR A 138 3.37 18.33 9.28
N LYS A 139 2.38 18.07 10.13
CA LYS A 139 2.37 18.45 11.54
C LYS A 139 2.31 17.22 12.41
N PHE A 140 3.15 17.16 13.43
CA PHE A 140 3.22 16.08 14.40
C PHE A 140 3.01 16.67 15.80
N LYS A 141 1.99 16.19 16.50
CA LYS A 141 1.67 16.64 17.85
C LYS A 141 1.47 15.45 18.77
N GLU A 142 2.22 15.41 19.86
CA GLU A 142 2.00 14.44 20.93
C GLU A 142 0.94 14.99 21.90
N VAL A 143 -0.11 14.20 22.16
CA VAL A 143 -1.18 14.53 23.09
C VAL A 143 -1.43 13.32 23.98
N SER A 144 -1.10 13.42 25.27
CA SER A 144 -1.37 12.38 26.28
C SER A 144 -0.90 10.97 25.88
N GLY A 145 0.26 10.87 25.24
CA GLY A 145 0.83 9.60 24.77
C GLY A 145 0.31 9.09 23.42
N SER A 146 -0.57 9.85 22.76
CA SER A 146 -0.99 9.60 21.38
C SER A 146 -0.32 10.57 20.41
N LEU A 147 -0.04 10.10 19.19
CA LEU A 147 0.55 10.92 18.13
C LEU A 147 -0.52 11.35 17.12
N LEU A 148 -0.75 12.65 17.01
CA LEU A 148 -1.58 13.26 15.97
C LEU A 148 -0.69 13.68 14.80
N ILE A 149 -0.96 13.13 13.63
CA ILE A 149 -0.28 13.49 12.39
C ILE A 149 -1.29 14.16 11.46
N THR A 150 -0.97 15.37 10.99
CA THR A 150 -1.80 16.12 10.03
C THR A 150 -0.97 16.46 8.80
N GLU A 151 -1.49 16.10 7.64
CA GLU A 151 -1.00 16.50 6.32
C GLU A 151 -1.71 17.79 5.88
N MET A 152 -0.95 18.72 5.29
CA MET A 152 -1.45 20.00 4.82
C MET A 152 -1.02 20.22 3.37
N HIS A 153 -1.96 20.58 2.50
CA HIS A 153 -1.70 20.92 1.10
C HIS A 153 -2.76 21.88 0.56
N GLU A 154 -2.32 22.98 -0.05
CA GLU A 154 -3.21 23.99 -0.67
C GLU A 154 -4.37 24.46 0.23
N GLY A 155 -4.12 24.59 1.53
CA GLY A 155 -5.12 25.01 2.52
C GLY A 155 -5.96 23.88 3.10
N ARG A 156 -5.98 22.71 2.46
CA ARG A 156 -6.67 21.51 2.94
C ARG A 156 -5.82 20.75 3.96
N SER A 157 -6.48 20.14 4.93
CA SER A 157 -5.82 19.38 6.00
C SER A 157 -6.43 18.00 6.18
N LEU A 158 -5.59 16.97 6.13
CA LEU A 158 -5.98 15.58 6.37
C LEU A 158 -5.32 15.07 7.66
N ARG A 159 -6.09 14.45 8.55
CA ARG A 159 -5.59 13.84 9.79
C ARG A 159 -5.43 12.34 9.60
N LEU A 160 -4.25 11.82 9.90
CA LEU A 160 -4.02 10.38 9.91
C LEU A 160 -4.71 9.76 11.14
N LEU A 161 -5.51 8.73 10.89
CA LEU A 161 -6.24 7.98 11.90
C LEU A 161 -5.53 6.67 12.25
N GLU A 162 -5.76 6.17 13.47
CA GLU A 162 -5.16 4.93 13.93
C GLU A 162 -5.86 3.70 13.32
N PRO A 163 -5.14 2.68 12.84
CA PRO A 163 -5.73 1.49 12.22
C PRO A 163 -6.74 0.76 13.10
N LYS A 164 -6.52 0.77 14.43
CA LYS A 164 -7.41 0.12 15.41
C LYS A 164 -8.85 0.67 15.41
N SER A 165 -9.07 1.87 14.86
CA SER A 165 -10.40 2.46 14.70
C SER A 165 -11.22 1.80 13.58
N PHE A 166 -10.59 0.97 12.74
CA PHE A 166 -11.19 0.37 11.55
C PHE A 166 -11.38 -1.15 11.67
N GLY A 167 -11.44 -1.70 12.88
CA GLY A 167 -11.59 -3.15 13.10
C GLY A 167 -12.91 -3.77 12.59
N SER A 168 -13.87 -2.96 12.12
CA SER A 168 -15.07 -3.43 11.44
C SER A 168 -14.90 -3.63 9.93
N PHE A 169 -13.77 -3.18 9.36
CA PHE A 169 -13.45 -3.35 7.94
C PHE A 169 -12.69 -4.66 7.73
N PRO A 170 -12.72 -5.22 6.49
CA PRO A 170 -11.87 -6.34 6.15
C PRO A 170 -10.42 -6.05 6.52
N GLN A 171 -9.76 -6.99 7.21
CA GLN A 171 -8.41 -6.83 7.74
C GLN A 171 -7.41 -6.32 6.69
N ARG A 172 -7.59 -6.71 5.41
CA ARG A 172 -6.77 -6.22 4.31
C ARG A 172 -6.83 -4.71 4.11
N LEU A 173 -8.00 -4.08 4.24
CA LEU A 173 -8.12 -2.61 4.15
C LEU A 173 -7.39 -1.95 5.33
N VAL A 174 -7.52 -2.53 6.52
CA VAL A 174 -6.87 -2.01 7.73
C VAL A 174 -5.34 -2.09 7.60
N ASP A 175 -4.82 -3.21 7.09
CA ASP A 175 -3.39 -3.49 7.03
C ASP A 175 -2.70 -2.80 5.86
N LEU A 176 -3.34 -2.72 4.69
CA LEU A 176 -2.73 -2.22 3.46
C LEU A 176 -3.01 -0.75 3.15
N HIS A 177 -3.83 -0.09 3.97
CA HIS A 177 -4.14 1.32 3.78
C HIS A 177 -3.83 2.19 4.99
N SER A 178 -3.41 3.43 4.73
CA SER A 178 -3.43 4.51 5.70
C SER A 178 -4.77 5.24 5.58
N HIS A 179 -5.34 5.62 6.72
CA HIS A 179 -6.69 6.19 6.82
C HIS A 179 -6.58 7.66 7.17
N TRP A 180 -7.07 8.53 6.29
CA TRP A 180 -6.91 9.97 6.45
C TRP A 180 -8.28 10.65 6.48
N GLU A 181 -8.62 11.29 7.59
CA GLU A 181 -9.82 12.12 7.71
C GLU A 181 -9.54 13.50 7.13
N ASP A 182 -10.25 13.86 6.08
CA ASP A 182 -10.29 15.21 5.58
C ASP A 182 -11.08 16.11 6.54
N GLN A 183 -10.42 17.11 7.12
CA GLN A 183 -11.03 17.94 8.16
C GLN A 183 -12.14 18.87 7.62
N GLU A 184 -12.17 19.12 6.31
CA GLU A 184 -13.18 19.97 5.67
C GLU A 184 -14.50 19.23 5.44
N THR A 185 -14.42 18.02 4.87
CA THR A 185 -15.61 17.22 4.53
C THR A 185 -15.97 16.16 5.58
N ALA A 186 -15.08 15.90 6.54
CA ALA A 186 -15.12 14.76 7.45
C ALA A 186 -15.13 13.39 6.75
N ALA A 187 -14.78 13.34 5.46
CA ALA A 187 -14.62 12.10 4.72
C ALA A 187 -13.29 11.43 5.09
N ILE A 188 -13.30 10.11 5.18
CA ILE A 188 -12.11 9.29 5.43
C ILE A 188 -11.66 8.70 4.10
N VAL A 189 -10.43 8.98 3.70
CA VAL A 189 -9.81 8.39 2.51
C VAL A 189 -8.83 7.29 2.87
N PHE A 190 -8.89 6.20 2.11
CA PHE A 190 -8.02 5.04 2.26
C PHE A 190 -6.98 5.11 1.15
N ARG A 191 -5.73 5.37 1.54
CA ARG A 191 -4.57 5.45 0.64
C ARG A 191 -3.64 4.27 0.91
N PRO A 192 -2.70 3.90 0.03
CA PRO A 192 -1.65 2.97 0.40
C PRO A 192 -0.96 3.38 1.71
N VAL A 193 -0.43 2.39 2.46
CA VAL A 193 0.18 2.64 3.78
C VAL A 193 1.23 3.75 3.76
N HIS A 194 2.12 3.73 2.76
CA HIS A 194 3.26 4.63 2.69
C HIS A 194 2.83 6.05 2.30
N PHE A 195 3.20 7.04 3.12
CA PHE A 195 2.71 8.42 3.02
C PHE A 195 2.91 9.08 1.66
N ARG A 196 3.95 8.73 0.89
CA ARG A 196 4.19 9.30 -0.45
C ARG A 196 3.16 8.86 -1.51
N ARG A 197 2.44 7.77 -1.28
CA ARG A 197 1.41 7.27 -2.18
C ARG A 197 0.08 7.92 -1.84
N LYS A 198 -0.36 8.82 -2.72
CA LYS A 198 -1.53 9.69 -2.49
C LYS A 198 -2.80 9.18 -3.13
N GLU A 199 -2.71 8.10 -3.91
CA GLU A 199 -3.83 7.49 -4.61
C GLU A 199 -4.92 7.10 -3.61
N ILE A 200 -6.15 7.56 -3.85
CA ILE A 200 -7.30 7.24 -3.02
C ILE A 200 -7.96 5.99 -3.59
N HIS A 201 -7.84 4.87 -2.86
CA HIS A 201 -8.44 3.61 -3.25
C HIS A 201 -9.89 3.49 -2.79
N PHE A 202 -10.20 4.02 -1.60
CA PHE A 202 -11.55 4.05 -1.05
C PHE A 202 -11.84 5.37 -0.35
N ILE A 203 -13.12 5.71 -0.25
CA ILE A 203 -13.61 6.86 0.49
C ILE A 203 -14.83 6.47 1.33
N GLN A 204 -14.86 6.92 2.57
CA GLN A 204 -16.00 6.75 3.48
C GLN A 204 -16.49 8.11 3.94
N THR A 205 -17.80 8.33 3.94
CA THR A 205 -18.41 9.53 4.54
C THR A 205 -19.20 9.13 5.79
N ARG A 206 -19.77 10.12 6.50
CA ARG A 206 -20.62 9.82 7.68
C ARG A 206 -21.95 9.19 7.32
N ASP A 207 -22.47 9.52 6.13
CA ASP A 207 -23.80 9.12 5.67
C ASP A 207 -23.75 7.92 4.72
N GLU A 208 -22.57 7.57 4.19
CA GLU A 208 -22.41 6.50 3.20
C GLU A 208 -21.33 5.49 3.62
N GLU A 209 -21.57 4.24 3.25
CA GLU A 209 -20.60 3.16 3.40
C GLU A 209 -19.33 3.41 2.56
N CYS A 210 -18.28 2.64 2.83
CA CYS A 210 -16.98 2.79 2.19
C CYS A 210 -17.04 2.48 0.69
N CYS A 211 -16.87 3.50 -0.15
CA CYS A 211 -16.96 3.43 -1.59
C CYS A 211 -15.60 3.11 -2.25
N GLN A 212 -15.62 2.25 -3.28
CA GLN A 212 -14.46 1.96 -4.11
C GLN A 212 -14.25 3.06 -5.14
N ILE A 213 -13.02 3.56 -5.25
CA ILE A 213 -12.64 4.54 -6.27
C ILE A 213 -12.10 3.83 -7.53
N PRO A 214 -12.67 4.10 -8.72
CA PRO A 214 -12.13 3.62 -9.99
C PRO A 214 -10.69 4.10 -10.25
N GLU A 215 -9.88 3.27 -10.91
CA GLU A 215 -8.45 3.54 -11.15
C GLU A 215 -8.18 4.90 -11.81
N HIS A 216 -9.00 5.30 -12.78
CA HIS A 216 -8.85 6.59 -13.49
C HIS A 216 -9.16 7.82 -12.64
N LEU A 217 -9.69 7.64 -11.42
CA LEU A 217 -10.06 8.71 -10.50
C LEU A 217 -9.19 8.78 -9.25
N MET A 218 -8.30 7.80 -9.02
CA MET A 218 -7.56 7.67 -7.76
C MET A 218 -6.67 8.88 -7.42
N GLU A 219 -6.27 9.68 -8.40
CA GLU A 219 -5.46 10.90 -8.21
C GLU A 219 -6.28 12.18 -8.02
N ARG A 220 -7.62 12.10 -8.04
CA ARG A 220 -8.50 13.27 -7.88
C ARG A 220 -8.57 13.69 -6.41
N ASN A 221 -8.94 14.95 -6.18
CA ASN A 221 -9.21 15.46 -4.83
C ASN A 221 -10.53 14.90 -4.28
N VAL A 222 -10.69 14.97 -2.96
CA VAL A 222 -11.83 14.42 -2.22
C VAL A 222 -13.16 15.00 -2.69
N ASP A 223 -13.25 16.33 -2.93
CA ASP A 223 -14.52 16.96 -3.32
C ASP A 223 -15.03 16.45 -4.68
N ASN A 224 -14.12 16.27 -5.65
CA ASN A 224 -14.50 15.74 -6.95
C ASN A 224 -14.96 14.28 -6.83
N LEU A 225 -14.32 13.48 -5.97
CA LEU A 225 -14.66 12.07 -5.79
C LEU A 225 -16.06 11.88 -5.17
N LEU A 226 -16.39 12.68 -4.14
CA LEU A 226 -17.68 12.57 -3.44
C LEU A 226 -18.90 12.76 -4.35
N GLN A 227 -18.74 13.59 -5.38
CA GLN A 227 -19.80 13.93 -6.34
C GLN A 227 -19.67 13.20 -7.68
N HIS A 228 -18.64 12.36 -7.84
CA HIS A 228 -18.35 11.77 -9.14
C HIS A 228 -19.36 10.66 -9.48
N PRO A 229 -20.00 10.70 -10.67
CA PRO A 229 -21.00 9.70 -11.05
C PRO A 229 -20.43 8.29 -11.19
N ASP A 230 -19.14 8.14 -11.49
CA ASP A 230 -18.48 6.82 -11.61
C ASP A 230 -18.18 6.15 -10.25
N VAL A 231 -18.33 6.85 -9.12
CA VAL A 231 -18.18 6.27 -7.78
C VAL A 231 -19.50 5.61 -7.38
N VAL A 232 -19.73 4.43 -7.96
CA VAL A 232 -21.01 3.71 -7.90
C VAL A 232 -21.01 2.50 -7.00
N TYR A 233 -19.86 2.01 -6.54
CA TYR A 233 -19.75 0.77 -5.78
C TYR A 233 -19.35 1.04 -4.34
N GLN A 234 -20.10 0.48 -3.40
CA GLN A 234 -19.80 0.49 -1.97
C GLN A 234 -19.45 -0.91 -1.48
N LEU A 235 -18.53 -0.98 -0.52
CA LEU A 235 -18.10 -2.20 0.12
C LEU A 235 -19.21 -2.69 1.07
N VAL A 236 -19.61 -3.95 0.92
CA VAL A 236 -20.65 -4.59 1.73
C VAL A 236 -20.15 -5.91 2.30
N GLY A 237 -20.83 -6.40 3.35
CA GLY A 237 -20.56 -7.72 3.92
C GLY A 237 -20.88 -8.86 2.94
N LEU A 238 -20.09 -9.93 2.98
CA LEU A 238 -20.32 -11.12 2.18
C LEU A 238 -21.49 -11.95 2.74
N LYS A 239 -22.20 -12.64 1.85
CA LYS A 239 -23.23 -13.62 2.23
C LYS A 239 -22.59 -14.97 2.52
N ALA A 240 -23.05 -15.66 3.57
CA ALA A 240 -22.53 -16.94 4.03
C ALA A 240 -22.34 -18.00 2.92
N GLN A 241 -23.29 -18.14 1.99
CA GLN A 241 -23.20 -19.14 0.92
C GLN A 241 -22.01 -18.93 -0.03
N VAL A 242 -21.67 -17.67 -0.32
CA VAL A 242 -20.53 -17.34 -1.20
C VAL A 242 -19.21 -17.47 -0.42
N VAL A 243 -19.23 -17.11 0.86
CA VAL A 243 -18.13 -17.32 1.80
C VAL A 243 -17.73 -18.80 1.83
N ASP A 244 -18.67 -19.73 1.94
CA ASP A 244 -18.36 -21.17 1.99
C ASP A 244 -17.63 -21.69 0.74
N VAL A 245 -17.99 -21.16 -0.44
CA VAL A 245 -17.38 -21.57 -1.71
C VAL A 245 -15.98 -20.98 -1.88
N LEU A 246 -15.78 -19.74 -1.46
CA LEU A 246 -14.52 -19.03 -1.63
C LEU A 246 -13.56 -19.28 -0.47
N SER A 247 -14.03 -19.65 0.72
CA SER A 247 -13.20 -19.91 1.91
C SER A 247 -12.33 -21.15 1.78
N LYS A 248 -12.72 -22.15 0.99
CA LYS A 248 -11.83 -23.29 0.64
C LYS A 248 -10.66 -22.88 -0.25
N PHE A 249 -10.81 -21.77 -0.98
CA PHE A 249 -9.79 -21.28 -1.89
C PHE A 249 -8.97 -20.15 -1.25
N GLU A 250 -9.60 -19.27 -0.47
CA GLU A 250 -8.97 -18.18 0.26
C GLU A 250 -8.75 -18.58 1.74
N HIS A 251 -8.58 -17.61 2.65
CA HIS A 251 -8.48 -17.87 4.09
C HIS A 251 -9.83 -18.39 4.65
N PRO A 252 -9.82 -19.22 5.71
CA PRO A 252 -11.05 -19.63 6.41
C PRO A 252 -11.91 -18.44 6.86
N ASP A 253 -11.26 -17.38 7.34
CA ASP A 253 -11.90 -16.09 7.64
C ASP A 253 -11.98 -15.23 6.37
N SER A 254 -12.67 -15.73 5.35
CA SER A 254 -12.66 -15.14 4.00
C SER A 254 -13.24 -13.72 3.94
N GLU A 255 -14.04 -13.33 4.94
CA GLU A 255 -14.61 -11.99 5.10
C GLU A 255 -13.53 -10.90 5.28
N ASP A 256 -12.34 -11.27 5.75
CA ASP A 256 -11.24 -10.34 5.99
C ASP A 256 -10.43 -9.98 4.73
N PHE A 257 -10.55 -10.80 3.68
CA PHE A 257 -9.70 -10.71 2.49
C PHE A 257 -10.46 -10.63 1.17
N ILE A 258 -11.73 -11.00 1.14
CA ILE A 258 -12.58 -10.90 -0.04
C ILE A 258 -13.38 -9.60 0.05
N HIS A 259 -13.38 -8.81 -1.02
CA HIS A 259 -14.14 -7.57 -1.05
C HIS A 259 -15.41 -7.77 -1.88
N ALA A 260 -16.56 -7.60 -1.24
CA ALA A 260 -17.85 -7.61 -1.89
C ALA A 260 -18.36 -6.18 -2.10
N TYR A 261 -18.92 -5.93 -3.28
CA TYR A 261 -19.44 -4.62 -3.64
C TYR A 261 -20.89 -4.68 -4.10
N ALA A 262 -21.67 -3.71 -3.64
CA ALA A 262 -23.01 -3.44 -4.10
C ALA A 262 -23.09 -2.04 -4.71
N ARG A 263 -24.11 -1.81 -5.53
CA ARG A 263 -24.33 -0.50 -6.14
C ARG A 263 -24.86 0.49 -5.10
N ARG A 264 -24.26 1.69 -5.05
CA ARG A 264 -24.62 2.79 -4.15
C ARG A 264 -26.08 3.20 -4.34
N GLY A 265 -26.75 3.50 -3.23
CA GLY A 265 -28.09 4.11 -3.20
C GLY A 265 -29.23 3.17 -2.81
N ASP A 266 -28.97 1.89 -2.55
CA ASP A 266 -29.97 0.95 -2.01
C ASP A 266 -29.34 0.14 -0.86
N GLU A 267 -29.86 0.32 0.36
CA GLU A 267 -29.37 -0.32 1.59
C GLU A 267 -29.45 -1.85 1.54
N ASN A 268 -30.30 -2.41 0.68
CA ASN A 268 -30.44 -3.86 0.47
C ASN A 268 -29.99 -4.29 -0.94
N ALA A 269 -29.16 -3.49 -1.61
CA ALA A 269 -28.62 -3.85 -2.91
C ALA A 269 -27.92 -5.23 -2.83
N PRO A 270 -28.21 -6.14 -3.77
CA PRO A 270 -27.46 -7.38 -3.85
C PRO A 270 -26.00 -7.10 -4.20
N VAL A 271 -25.10 -7.98 -3.75
CA VAL A 271 -23.70 -7.94 -4.17
C VAL A 271 -23.63 -8.14 -5.68
N GLU A 272 -23.06 -7.18 -6.39
CA GLU A 272 -22.88 -7.20 -7.84
C GLU A 272 -21.46 -7.60 -8.25
N LYS A 273 -20.47 -7.36 -7.38
CA LYS A 273 -19.06 -7.59 -7.70
C LYS A 273 -18.31 -8.18 -6.51
N LEU A 274 -17.42 -9.12 -6.80
CA LEU A 274 -16.51 -9.72 -5.84
C LEU A 274 -15.08 -9.56 -6.35
N ASP A 275 -14.19 -9.04 -5.52
CA ASP A 275 -12.75 -9.03 -5.77
C ASP A 275 -12.05 -9.92 -4.74
N LEU A 276 -11.13 -10.77 -5.19
CA LEU A 276 -10.20 -11.56 -4.37
C LEU A 276 -8.79 -10.99 -4.60
N PRO A 277 -8.37 -9.95 -3.87
CA PRO A 277 -7.20 -9.17 -4.23
C PRO A 277 -5.86 -9.89 -4.02
N ARG A 278 -5.82 -10.98 -3.24
CA ARG A 278 -4.60 -11.76 -3.01
C ARG A 278 -4.26 -12.67 -4.20
N VAL A 279 -5.28 -13.24 -4.83
CA VAL A 279 -5.15 -14.11 -6.01
C VAL A 279 -5.34 -13.37 -7.34
N ASN A 280 -5.62 -12.06 -7.26
CA ASN A 280 -5.91 -11.20 -8.41
C ASN A 280 -7.02 -11.78 -9.30
N MET A 281 -8.15 -12.12 -8.68
CA MET A 281 -9.35 -12.59 -9.39
C MET A 281 -10.55 -11.72 -9.05
N ALA A 282 -11.46 -11.57 -10.01
CA ALA A 282 -12.71 -10.83 -9.83
C ALA A 282 -13.90 -11.51 -10.51
N PHE A 283 -15.09 -11.33 -9.91
CA PHE A 283 -16.34 -11.87 -10.40
C PHE A 283 -17.43 -10.79 -10.45
N SER A 284 -18.32 -10.86 -11.43
CA SER A 284 -19.55 -10.06 -11.50
C SER A 284 -20.78 -10.96 -11.36
N PHE A 285 -21.81 -10.49 -10.66
CA PHE A 285 -23.08 -11.19 -10.52
C PHE A 285 -24.03 -10.76 -11.63
N GLU A 286 -24.26 -11.64 -12.60
CA GLU A 286 -25.12 -11.38 -13.75
C GLU A 286 -26.01 -12.60 -13.99
N GLY A 287 -27.31 -12.35 -14.22
CA GLY A 287 -28.25 -13.43 -14.56
C GLY A 287 -28.44 -14.51 -13.49
N GLY A 288 -28.10 -14.23 -12.22
CA GLY A 288 -28.18 -15.20 -11.12
C GLY A 288 -26.93 -16.05 -10.93
N THR A 289 -25.85 -15.76 -11.65
CA THR A 289 -24.58 -16.50 -11.60
C THR A 289 -23.38 -15.55 -11.46
N TRP A 290 -22.28 -16.07 -10.93
CA TRP A 290 -21.02 -15.32 -10.81
C TRP A 290 -20.16 -15.53 -12.05
N LEU A 291 -20.07 -14.53 -12.92
CA LEU A 291 -19.21 -14.55 -14.10
C LEU A 291 -17.78 -14.16 -13.73
N SER A 292 -16.78 -14.85 -14.28
CA SER A 292 -15.38 -14.50 -14.09
C SER A 292 -15.01 -13.31 -14.98
N ARG A 293 -14.32 -12.31 -14.41
CA ARG A 293 -13.80 -11.16 -15.16
C ARG A 293 -12.43 -11.45 -15.79
N ASP A 294 -11.69 -12.39 -15.21
CA ASP A 294 -10.35 -12.78 -15.65
C ASP A 294 -10.40 -13.86 -16.75
N TYR A 295 -11.37 -14.78 -16.65
CA TYR A 295 -11.58 -15.85 -17.63
C TYR A 295 -12.90 -15.64 -18.37
N ARG A 296 -12.83 -14.95 -19.52
CA ARG A 296 -14.01 -14.68 -20.35
C ARG A 296 -14.69 -15.97 -20.80
N GLY A 297 -16.03 -15.97 -20.79
CA GLY A 297 -16.83 -17.15 -21.15
C GLY A 297 -17.02 -18.15 -20.01
N TYR A 298 -16.45 -17.90 -18.83
CA TYR A 298 -16.59 -18.76 -17.65
C TYR A 298 -17.41 -18.13 -16.54
N GLN A 299 -18.09 -18.98 -15.78
CA GLN A 299 -18.80 -18.65 -14.56
C GLN A 299 -18.40 -19.61 -13.44
N LEU A 300 -18.63 -19.21 -12.19
CA LEU A 300 -18.38 -20.07 -11.03
C LEU A 300 -19.31 -21.27 -11.08
N ALA A 301 -18.75 -22.48 -11.08
CA ALA A 301 -19.53 -23.70 -11.17
C ALA A 301 -20.41 -23.89 -9.93
N LYS A 302 -21.63 -24.40 -10.13
CA LYS A 302 -22.53 -24.75 -9.01
C LYS A 302 -21.97 -25.85 -8.12
N VAL A 303 -21.20 -26.77 -8.70
CA VAL A 303 -20.53 -27.86 -8.01
C VAL A 303 -19.04 -27.57 -7.97
N GLN A 304 -18.54 -27.34 -6.76
CA GLN A 304 -17.18 -26.87 -6.50
C GLN A 304 -16.22 -28.00 -6.09
N LYS A 305 -16.57 -29.24 -6.41
CA LYS A 305 -15.77 -30.43 -6.10
C LYS A 305 -15.75 -31.36 -7.30
N LEU A 306 -14.56 -31.81 -7.68
CA LEU A 306 -14.38 -32.90 -8.63
C LEU A 306 -14.59 -34.22 -7.85
N SER A 307 -15.62 -34.98 -8.22
CA SER A 307 -15.99 -36.23 -7.51
C SER A 307 -15.16 -37.43 -7.93
N ASP A 308 -14.47 -37.31 -9.05
CA ASP A 308 -13.93 -38.41 -9.85
C ASP A 308 -12.42 -38.25 -10.12
N THR A 309 -11.78 -37.22 -9.56
CA THR A 309 -10.32 -37.06 -9.53
C THR A 309 -9.91 -36.19 -8.35
N LEU A 310 -8.64 -36.29 -7.92
CA LEU A 310 -8.08 -35.51 -6.79
C LEU A 310 -8.92 -35.61 -5.49
N VAL A 311 -9.38 -36.82 -5.15
CA VAL A 311 -10.43 -37.07 -4.12
C VAL A 311 -10.12 -36.48 -2.73
N ASP A 312 -8.83 -36.43 -2.36
CA ASP A 312 -8.35 -35.92 -1.05
C ASP A 312 -7.81 -34.48 -1.12
N PHE A 313 -8.25 -33.70 -2.12
CA PHE A 313 -7.83 -32.32 -2.32
C PHE A 313 -9.00 -31.44 -2.78
N ASP A 314 -9.17 -30.27 -2.19
CA ASP A 314 -10.27 -29.33 -2.47
C ASP A 314 -9.85 -27.85 -2.57
N GLY A 315 -8.55 -27.56 -2.48
CA GLY A 315 -7.95 -26.22 -2.56
C GLY A 315 -7.91 -25.63 -3.99
N TYR A 316 -9.00 -25.74 -4.74
CA TYR A 316 -9.16 -25.20 -6.09
C TYR A 316 -10.55 -24.59 -6.29
N LEU A 317 -10.68 -23.70 -7.29
CA LEU A 317 -11.97 -23.22 -7.78
C LEU A 317 -12.32 -23.91 -9.10
N VAL A 318 -13.59 -24.26 -9.25
CA VAL A 318 -14.12 -24.82 -10.50
C VAL A 318 -14.89 -23.72 -11.22
N LEU A 319 -14.49 -23.45 -12.45
CA LEU A 319 -15.22 -22.60 -13.38
C LEU A 319 -15.88 -23.48 -14.43
N GLU A 320 -17.15 -23.21 -14.74
CA GLU A 320 -17.90 -23.85 -15.82
C GLU A 320 -18.11 -22.85 -16.96
N ARG A 321 -18.20 -23.37 -18.19
CA ARG A 321 -18.53 -22.54 -19.35
C ARG A 321 -19.90 -21.91 -19.17
N SER A 322 -19.99 -20.60 -19.42
CA SER A 322 -21.22 -19.82 -19.23
C SER A 322 -22.26 -20.07 -20.32
N ASP A 323 -21.85 -20.08 -21.60
CA ASP A 323 -22.72 -20.51 -22.71
C ASP A 323 -22.45 -21.97 -23.08
N PRO A 324 -23.38 -22.91 -22.84
CA PRO A 324 -23.22 -24.31 -23.22
C PRO A 324 -22.93 -24.53 -24.72
N ASN A 325 -23.28 -23.59 -25.59
CA ASN A 325 -23.08 -23.70 -27.04
C ASN A 325 -21.72 -23.18 -27.51
N ASP A 326 -20.98 -22.45 -26.68
CA ASP A 326 -19.68 -21.90 -27.05
C ASP A 326 -18.57 -22.98 -26.95
N LEU A 327 -18.43 -23.79 -27.99
CA LEU A 327 -17.40 -24.84 -28.05
C LEU A 327 -15.98 -24.30 -28.25
N THR A 328 -15.76 -22.99 -28.24
CA THR A 328 -14.41 -22.41 -28.35
C THR A 328 -13.62 -22.52 -27.04
N VAL A 329 -14.33 -22.64 -25.91
CA VAL A 329 -13.74 -22.79 -24.58
C VAL A 329 -14.11 -24.15 -23.96
N PRO A 330 -13.18 -24.81 -23.24
CA PRO A 330 -13.47 -26.04 -22.51
C PRO A 330 -14.62 -25.90 -21.53
N ALA A 331 -15.41 -26.97 -21.37
CA ALA A 331 -16.57 -27.00 -20.48
C ALA A 331 -16.25 -26.64 -19.01
N TYR A 332 -15.06 -27.03 -18.53
CA TYR A 332 -14.61 -26.74 -17.18
C TYR A 332 -13.15 -26.29 -17.15
N LYS A 333 -12.88 -25.31 -16.29
CA LYS A 333 -11.54 -24.81 -15.98
C LYS A 333 -11.33 -24.83 -14.47
N ILE A 334 -10.20 -25.34 -14.02
CA ILE A 334 -9.84 -25.47 -12.60
C ILE A 334 -8.77 -24.44 -12.28
N ILE A 335 -8.99 -23.63 -11.25
CA ILE A 335 -8.05 -22.60 -10.80
C ILE A 335 -7.46 -23.01 -9.46
N LEU A 336 -6.14 -22.89 -9.33
CA LEU A 336 -5.38 -23.29 -8.16
C LEU A 336 -4.38 -22.20 -7.79
N GLN A 337 -4.13 -21.99 -6.49
CA GLN A 337 -3.05 -21.10 -6.07
C GLN A 337 -1.70 -21.79 -6.27
N ASP A 338 -0.75 -21.07 -6.87
CA ASP A 338 0.62 -21.54 -7.14
C ASP A 338 1.44 -21.61 -5.85
N ALA A 339 1.19 -22.66 -5.06
CA ALA A 339 1.82 -22.90 -3.78
C ALA A 339 2.46 -24.29 -3.71
N GLU A 340 3.35 -24.47 -2.73
CA GLU A 340 3.98 -25.78 -2.48
C GLU A 340 2.96 -26.77 -1.92
N VAL A 341 3.00 -28.01 -2.40
CA VAL A 341 2.10 -29.06 -1.95
C VAL A 341 2.61 -29.63 -0.62
N LYS A 342 1.79 -29.52 0.42
CA LYS A 342 2.03 -30.13 1.73
C LYS A 342 1.36 -31.50 1.79
N LEU A 343 2.19 -32.54 1.88
CA LEU A 343 1.72 -33.91 2.05
C LEU A 343 0.93 -34.03 3.36
N GLY A 344 -0.28 -34.57 3.25
CA GLY A 344 -1.22 -34.73 4.35
C GLY A 344 -2.45 -35.50 3.89
N LYS A 345 -3.30 -35.90 4.82
CA LYS A 345 -4.64 -36.44 4.54
C LYS A 345 -5.65 -35.63 5.36
N PRO A 346 -6.35 -34.65 4.77
CA PRO A 346 -6.34 -34.28 3.34
C PRO A 346 -5.04 -33.59 2.87
N LEU A 347 -4.80 -33.61 1.57
CA LEU A 347 -3.69 -32.89 0.93
C LEU A 347 -3.95 -31.38 1.01
N SER A 348 -2.91 -30.56 1.22
CA SER A 348 -3.08 -29.11 1.35
C SER A 348 -1.98 -28.34 0.62
N LEU A 349 -2.20 -27.04 0.42
CA LEU A 349 -1.22 -26.12 -0.15
C LEU A 349 -0.61 -25.23 0.93
N ASN A 350 0.68 -24.93 0.81
CA ASN A 350 1.38 -23.98 1.66
C ASN A 350 1.10 -22.53 1.20
N ILE A 351 -0.12 -22.06 1.47
CA ILE A 351 -0.55 -20.71 1.09
C ILE A 351 -0.14 -19.70 2.17
N ASP A 352 0.43 -18.58 1.77
CA ASP A 352 0.63 -17.44 2.65
C ASP A 352 -0.69 -16.68 2.82
N PHE A 353 -1.17 -16.67 4.06
CA PHE A 353 -2.42 -16.01 4.42
C PHE A 353 -2.24 -14.59 4.94
N GLY A 354 -1.04 -14.01 4.86
CA GLY A 354 -0.81 -12.62 5.25
C GLY A 354 -1.67 -11.62 4.44
N SER A 355 -2.11 -10.54 5.08
CA SER A 355 -2.96 -9.53 4.45
C SER A 355 -2.36 -8.91 3.18
N GLY A 356 -1.04 -8.85 3.07
CA GLY A 356 -0.30 -8.34 1.91
C GLY A 356 0.15 -9.40 0.92
N SER A 357 -0.18 -10.68 1.12
CA SER A 357 0.26 -11.75 0.22
C SER A 357 -0.34 -11.56 -1.18
N LYS A 358 0.47 -11.95 -2.16
CA LYS A 358 0.10 -12.02 -3.58
C LYS A 358 0.38 -13.44 -4.02
N ASN A 359 -0.69 -14.18 -4.25
CA ASN A 359 -0.63 -15.59 -4.58
C ASN A 359 -0.93 -15.71 -6.06
N ASP A 360 0.09 -16.08 -6.83
CA ASP A 360 -0.10 -16.37 -8.25
C ASP A 360 -1.07 -17.55 -8.40
N THR A 361 -1.79 -17.61 -9.51
CA THR A 361 -2.71 -18.71 -9.81
C THR A 361 -2.26 -19.47 -11.05
N VAL A 362 -2.57 -20.77 -11.06
CA VAL A 362 -2.40 -21.67 -12.19
C VAL A 362 -3.78 -22.19 -12.58
N CYS A 363 -4.00 -22.34 -13.89
CA CYS A 363 -5.24 -22.92 -14.40
C CYS A 363 -5.00 -24.25 -15.13
N PHE A 364 -6.01 -25.11 -15.08
CA PHE A 364 -6.05 -26.39 -15.77
C PHE A 364 -7.37 -26.54 -16.53
N ASP A 365 -7.30 -26.95 -17.78
CA ASP A 365 -8.50 -27.22 -18.58
C ASP A 365 -8.89 -28.69 -18.50
N VAL A 366 -10.19 -28.95 -18.39
CA VAL A 366 -10.72 -30.31 -18.44
C VAL A 366 -10.89 -30.69 -19.91
N HIS A 367 -10.14 -31.69 -20.38
CA HIS A 367 -10.22 -32.13 -21.76
C HIS A 367 -11.61 -32.73 -22.07
N GLU A 368 -12.34 -32.17 -23.04
CA GLU A 368 -13.75 -32.53 -23.29
C GLU A 368 -14.00 -34.02 -23.55
N ARG A 369 -13.09 -34.68 -24.27
CA ARG A 369 -13.24 -36.11 -24.62
C ARG A 369 -12.75 -37.08 -23.56
N PHE A 370 -11.75 -36.68 -22.77
CA PHE A 370 -10.98 -37.60 -21.92
C PHE A 370 -11.15 -37.29 -20.43
N GLY A 371 -11.68 -36.12 -20.08
CA GLY A 371 -11.89 -35.68 -18.70
C GLY A 371 -10.63 -35.30 -17.93
N HIS A 372 -9.43 -35.68 -18.39
CA HIS A 372 -8.19 -35.36 -17.68
C HIS A 372 -7.88 -33.86 -17.67
N LEU A 373 -7.13 -33.44 -16.65
CA LEU A 373 -6.68 -32.06 -16.47
C LEU A 373 -5.47 -31.77 -17.36
N GLN A 374 -5.54 -30.68 -18.12
CA GLN A 374 -4.49 -30.23 -19.03
C GLN A 374 -3.83 -28.97 -18.50
N ALA A 375 -2.50 -28.96 -18.55
CA ALA A 375 -1.68 -27.88 -18.04
C ALA A 375 -0.82 -27.32 -19.17
N GLU A 376 -0.81 -26.00 -19.36
CA GLU A 376 -0.17 -25.36 -20.50
C GLU A 376 1.35 -25.18 -20.30
N SER A 377 1.77 -24.82 -19.09
CA SER A 377 3.16 -24.53 -18.77
C SER A 377 3.89 -25.73 -18.14
N VAL A 378 5.23 -25.69 -18.13
CA VAL A 378 6.05 -26.69 -17.43
C VAL A 378 5.80 -26.61 -15.92
N GLN A 379 5.76 -25.41 -15.36
CA GLN A 379 5.48 -25.19 -13.95
C GLN A 379 4.11 -25.77 -13.53
N SER A 380 3.06 -25.49 -14.28
CA SER A 380 1.72 -26.02 -14.02
C SER A 380 1.67 -27.54 -14.13
N ARG A 381 2.40 -28.14 -15.08
CA ARG A 381 2.51 -29.59 -15.21
C ARG A 381 3.22 -30.24 -14.02
N LEU A 382 4.31 -29.64 -13.53
CA LEU A 382 5.00 -30.12 -12.31
C LEU A 382 4.09 -30.03 -11.07
N LEU A 383 3.34 -28.93 -10.94
CA LEU A 383 2.38 -28.77 -9.86
C LEU A 383 1.26 -29.83 -9.93
N LEU A 384 0.72 -30.06 -11.12
CA LEU A 384 -0.29 -31.09 -11.36
C LEU A 384 0.25 -32.50 -11.06
N ALA A 385 1.51 -32.78 -11.43
CA ALA A 385 2.16 -34.04 -11.11
C ALA A 385 2.28 -34.25 -9.60
N ASN A 386 2.67 -33.21 -8.84
CA ASN A 386 2.70 -33.28 -7.38
C ASN A 386 1.33 -33.52 -6.75
N LEU A 387 0.28 -32.90 -7.29
CA LEU A 387 -1.09 -33.15 -6.83
C LEU A 387 -1.48 -34.60 -7.05
N PHE A 388 -1.27 -35.15 -8.25
CA PHE A 388 -1.60 -36.55 -8.55
C PHE A 388 -0.72 -37.56 -7.78
N ALA A 389 0.55 -37.23 -7.52
CA ALA A 389 1.41 -38.03 -6.67
C ALA A 389 0.93 -37.99 -5.20
N GLY A 390 0.51 -36.82 -4.71
CA GLY A 390 0.04 -36.61 -3.34
C GLY A 390 -1.34 -37.19 -3.05
N THR A 391 -2.27 -37.11 -4.01
CA THR A 391 -3.61 -37.74 -3.92
C THR A 391 -3.64 -39.18 -4.44
N GLY A 392 -2.51 -39.68 -4.95
CA GLY A 392 -2.43 -40.99 -5.58
C GLY A 392 -2.70 -42.12 -4.58
N CYS A 393 -3.43 -43.14 -5.05
CA CYS A 393 -3.62 -44.40 -4.34
C CYS A 393 -3.44 -45.58 -5.32
N ASP A 394 -3.50 -46.80 -4.79
CA ASP A 394 -3.35 -48.03 -5.59
C ASP A 394 -4.57 -48.32 -6.49
N VAL A 395 -5.57 -47.44 -6.51
CA VAL A 395 -6.77 -47.53 -7.35
C VAL A 395 -6.61 -46.57 -8.53
N PRO A 396 -6.92 -47.01 -9.77
CA PRO A 396 -6.93 -46.12 -10.93
C PRO A 396 -7.88 -44.93 -10.72
N ASP A 397 -7.43 -43.74 -11.10
CA ASP A 397 -8.26 -42.54 -11.10
C ASP A 397 -9.36 -42.69 -12.17
N PRO A 398 -10.65 -42.45 -11.84
CA PRO A 398 -11.76 -42.60 -12.77
C PRO A 398 -11.62 -41.83 -14.09
N ARG A 399 -10.98 -40.66 -14.07
CA ARG A 399 -10.77 -39.85 -15.28
C ARG A 399 -9.55 -40.29 -16.09
N LEU A 400 -8.51 -40.77 -15.41
CA LEU A 400 -7.25 -41.13 -16.06
C LEU A 400 -7.21 -42.58 -16.55
N GLY A 401 -7.94 -43.49 -15.89
CA GLY A 401 -7.87 -44.93 -16.15
C GLY A 401 -6.55 -45.59 -15.73
N VAL A 402 -5.65 -44.82 -15.11
CA VAL A 402 -4.36 -45.23 -14.55
C VAL A 402 -4.21 -44.67 -13.14
N THR A 403 -3.21 -45.12 -12.38
CA THR A 403 -2.98 -44.58 -11.03
C THR A 403 -2.47 -43.14 -11.10
N GLY A 404 -2.74 -42.34 -10.06
CA GLY A 404 -2.24 -40.96 -9.98
C GLY A 404 -0.71 -40.87 -10.07
N MET A 405 0.00 -41.83 -9.47
CA MET A 405 1.48 -41.89 -9.53
C MET A 405 2.00 -42.15 -10.94
N GLU A 406 1.39 -43.08 -11.70
CA GLU A 406 1.78 -43.35 -13.09
C GLU A 406 1.59 -42.13 -13.98
N PHE A 407 0.47 -41.41 -13.79
CA PHE A 407 0.20 -40.18 -14.54
C PHE A 407 1.13 -39.03 -14.12
N ALA A 408 1.45 -38.90 -12.84
CA ALA A 408 2.42 -37.93 -12.35
C ALA A 408 3.81 -38.13 -13.01
N LEU A 409 4.26 -39.38 -13.14
CA LEU A 409 5.51 -39.69 -13.83
C LEU A 409 5.46 -39.31 -15.32
N ASP A 410 4.32 -39.51 -15.99
CA ASP A 410 4.14 -39.09 -17.37
C ASP A 410 4.20 -37.56 -17.52
N LEU A 411 3.51 -36.82 -16.65
CA LEU A 411 3.57 -35.37 -16.60
C LEU A 411 4.99 -34.84 -16.40
N VAL A 412 5.76 -35.45 -15.48
CA VAL A 412 7.17 -35.08 -15.24
C VAL A 412 8.03 -35.36 -16.48
N ARG A 413 7.82 -36.48 -17.18
CA ARG A 413 8.55 -36.78 -18.43
C ARG A 413 8.27 -35.74 -19.52
N GLN A 414 7.03 -35.25 -19.59
CA GLN A 414 6.65 -34.19 -20.52
C GLN A 414 7.26 -32.82 -20.17
N CYS A 415 7.79 -32.64 -18.95
CA CYS A 415 8.45 -31.42 -18.49
C CYS A 415 9.93 -31.31 -18.88
N TRP A 416 10.47 -32.30 -19.61
CA TRP A 416 11.87 -32.27 -20.03
C TRP A 416 12.11 -31.14 -21.04
N VAL A 417 12.84 -30.11 -20.60
CA VAL A 417 13.22 -28.95 -21.41
C VAL A 417 14.74 -28.81 -21.52
N ASN A 418 15.22 -28.34 -22.67
CA ASN A 418 16.64 -28.07 -22.94
C ASN A 418 17.08 -26.70 -22.41
N ARG A 419 16.67 -26.36 -21.18
CA ARG A 419 17.08 -25.15 -20.45
C ARG A 419 17.15 -25.45 -18.96
N PRO A 420 17.93 -24.70 -18.17
CA PRO A 420 17.83 -24.78 -16.72
C PRO A 420 16.40 -24.46 -16.27
N LEU A 421 15.96 -25.16 -15.22
CA LEU A 421 14.69 -24.88 -14.57
C LEU A 421 14.77 -23.53 -13.86
N THR A 422 13.66 -22.80 -13.90
CA THR A 422 13.49 -21.58 -13.12
C THR A 422 13.41 -21.92 -11.63
N GLN A 423 13.62 -20.92 -10.77
CA GLN A 423 13.51 -21.12 -9.31
C GLN A 423 12.13 -21.65 -8.91
N LYS A 424 11.06 -21.16 -9.56
CA LYS A 424 9.68 -21.64 -9.33
C LYS A 424 9.50 -23.10 -9.74
N GLU A 425 10.05 -23.51 -10.88
CA GLU A 425 10.02 -24.91 -11.32
C GLU A 425 10.83 -25.81 -10.39
N HIS A 426 11.98 -25.35 -9.89
CA HIS A 426 12.81 -26.09 -8.93
C HIS A 426 12.09 -26.34 -7.59
N LEU A 427 11.26 -25.42 -7.12
CA LEU A 427 10.45 -25.59 -5.91
C LEU A 427 9.31 -26.61 -6.08
N ARG A 428 9.12 -27.16 -7.29
CA ARG A 428 8.10 -28.16 -7.61
C ARG A 428 8.70 -29.52 -7.98
N CYS A 429 10.02 -29.64 -8.05
CA CYS A 429 10.74 -30.91 -8.17
C CYS A 429 11.11 -31.41 -6.77
#